data_AF-A0A9X1JNT9-F1
#
_entry.id   AF-A0A9X1JNT9-F1
#
_cell.length_a   1.000
_cell.length_b   1.000
_cell.length_c   1.000
_cell.angle_alpha   90.00
_cell.angle_beta   90.00
_cell.angle_gamma   90.00
#
_symmetry.space_group_name_H-M   'P 1'
#
loop_
_entity.id
_entity.type
_entity.pdbx_description
1 polymer ?
#
loop_
_entity_poly.entity_id
_entity_poly.type
_entity_poly.pdbx_seq_one_letter_code
_entity_poly.pdbx_strand_id
1 'polypeptide(L)'
;MTRAKLAFSKTTRIALVCGALATLAACGGRDRPTTELQSSQINTIGVNAFLWRAAIETVGFAPLAAADSSGGVIATDWYANPSNPNERVKLTVTILDQDLRADALRVSASRQVSQGGSWVEAPVQAATVQKLEDIILTKARDLRRKALAS
;
A
#
# COMPACT_ATOMS: atom_id res chain seq x y z
N MET A 1 -13.15 14.76 -94.43
CA MET A 1 -12.48 16.01 -94.87
C MET A 1 -12.52 16.99 -93.71
N THR A 2 -11.35 17.40 -93.17
CA THR A 2 -11.00 18.72 -92.60
C THR A 2 -11.91 19.34 -91.51
N ARG A 3 -11.49 19.79 -90.32
CA ARG A 3 -10.20 20.11 -89.69
C ARG A 3 -10.35 20.12 -88.16
N ALA A 4 -9.26 19.82 -87.46
CA ALA A 4 -9.04 20.23 -86.07
C ALA A 4 -8.89 21.76 -85.97
N LYS A 5 -9.26 22.33 -84.82
CA LYS A 5 -8.64 23.55 -84.25
C LYS A 5 -8.85 23.55 -82.73
N LEU A 6 -7.79 23.25 -81.99
CA LEU A 6 -7.62 23.70 -80.61
C LEU A 6 -7.37 25.23 -80.65
N ALA A 7 -7.95 25.95 -79.69
CA ALA A 7 -7.50 27.29 -79.35
C ALA A 7 -7.57 27.50 -77.83
N PHE A 8 -6.40 27.87 -77.32
CA PHE A 8 -5.99 28.23 -75.97
C PHE A 8 -6.64 29.54 -75.51
N SER A 9 -6.89 29.75 -74.20
CA SER A 9 -6.45 30.98 -73.49
C SER A 9 -6.96 31.08 -72.03
N LYS A 10 -5.98 31.07 -71.11
CA LYS A 10 -5.76 31.92 -69.92
C LYS A 10 -6.84 32.05 -68.84
N THR A 11 -6.52 31.42 -67.70
CA THR A 11 -6.44 31.95 -66.33
C THR A 11 -7.21 33.21 -65.99
N THR A 12 -8.12 33.11 -65.03
CA THR A 12 -8.45 34.20 -64.10
C THR A 12 -8.76 33.61 -62.74
N ARG A 13 -7.89 33.89 -61.76
CA ARG A 13 -8.16 33.64 -60.33
C ARG A 13 -9.04 34.77 -59.83
N ILE A 14 -10.23 34.46 -59.34
CA ILE A 14 -11.00 35.35 -58.46
C ILE A 14 -11.35 34.53 -57.22
N ALA A 15 -10.80 34.96 -56.08
CA ALA A 15 -11.16 34.46 -54.77
C ALA A 15 -12.55 34.98 -54.39
N LEU A 16 -13.39 34.12 -53.83
CA LEU A 16 -14.62 34.53 -53.15
C LEU A 16 -14.71 33.83 -51.80
N VAL A 17 -15.02 34.68 -50.84
CA VAL A 17 -14.99 34.59 -49.39
C VAL A 17 -16.22 33.88 -48.81
N CYS A 18 -16.07 33.37 -47.58
CA CYS A 18 -17.10 33.05 -46.57
C CYS A 18 -17.94 31.77 -46.71
N GLY A 19 -17.82 30.91 -45.68
CA GLY A 19 -18.81 29.87 -45.36
C GLY A 19 -18.32 28.93 -44.26
N ALA A 20 -18.56 29.27 -43.00
CA ALA A 20 -18.28 28.44 -41.84
C ALA A 20 -19.16 27.17 -41.83
N LEU A 21 -18.58 26.00 -41.54
CA LEU A 21 -19.29 24.80 -41.06
C LEU A 21 -18.33 23.91 -40.26
N ALA A 22 -18.75 23.57 -39.05
CA ALA A 22 -18.01 22.86 -38.03
C ALA A 22 -17.85 21.37 -38.34
N THR A 23 -16.68 20.80 -38.05
CA THR A 23 -16.55 19.45 -37.47
C THR A 23 -15.30 19.36 -36.62
N LEU A 24 -15.48 19.35 -35.29
CA LEU A 24 -14.50 18.85 -34.34
C LEU A 24 -14.31 17.35 -34.60
N ALA A 25 -13.18 16.96 -35.17
CA ALA A 25 -12.71 15.58 -35.13
C ALA A 25 -11.47 15.53 -34.24
N ALA A 26 -11.72 15.51 -32.93
CA ALA A 26 -10.73 15.14 -31.93
C ALA A 26 -10.54 13.61 -31.97
N CYS A 27 -9.48 13.15 -32.63
CA CYS A 27 -8.96 11.79 -32.44
C CYS A 27 -7.58 11.89 -31.80
N GLY A 28 -7.60 12.06 -30.47
CA GLY A 28 -6.44 11.82 -29.63
C GLY A 28 -6.20 10.32 -29.50
N GLY A 29 -5.37 9.75 -30.37
CA GLY A 29 -4.77 8.44 -30.19
C GLY A 29 -3.64 8.55 -29.16
N ARG A 30 -3.97 8.39 -27.88
CA ARG A 30 -2.97 8.13 -26.84
C ARG A 30 -2.73 6.63 -26.80
N ASP A 31 -1.67 6.17 -27.46
CA ASP A 31 -1.06 4.89 -27.13
C ASP A 31 -0.58 4.96 -25.69
N ARG A 32 -1.31 4.31 -24.79
CA ARG A 32 -0.84 4.08 -23.42
C ARG A 32 0.11 2.89 -23.50
N PRO A 33 1.40 3.05 -23.17
CA PRO A 33 2.19 1.88 -22.85
C PRO A 33 1.58 1.26 -21.59
N THR A 34 0.90 0.13 -21.74
CA THR A 34 0.65 -0.79 -20.64
C THR A 34 2.01 -1.32 -20.24
N THR A 35 2.60 -0.72 -19.21
CA THR A 35 3.73 -1.32 -18.51
C THR A 35 3.22 -2.61 -17.90
N GLU A 36 3.34 -3.71 -18.64
CA GLU A 36 3.27 -5.05 -18.08
C GLU A 36 4.53 -5.22 -17.23
N LEU A 37 4.46 -4.68 -16.01
CA LEU A 37 5.41 -5.03 -14.98
C LEU A 37 5.17 -6.51 -14.69
N GLN A 38 5.93 -7.36 -15.38
CA GLN A 38 6.13 -8.73 -14.97
C GLN A 38 6.69 -8.68 -13.55
N SER A 39 5.78 -8.91 -12.60
CA SER A 39 6.04 -8.94 -11.18
C SER A 39 7.05 -10.03 -10.89
N SER A 40 8.32 -9.66 -10.77
CA SER A 40 9.35 -10.47 -10.14
C SER A 40 8.92 -10.74 -8.71
N GLN A 41 8.26 -11.88 -8.48
CA GLN A 41 7.76 -12.35 -7.19
C GLN A 41 7.11 -11.23 -6.34
N ILE A 42 5.91 -10.79 -6.72
CA ILE A 42 5.01 -10.21 -5.71
C ILE A 42 4.73 -11.36 -4.74
N ASN A 43 5.39 -11.35 -3.58
CA ASN A 43 4.94 -12.09 -2.42
C ASN A 43 3.63 -11.41 -2.02
N THR A 44 2.53 -11.87 -2.63
CA THR A 44 1.18 -11.38 -2.43
C THR A 44 0.91 -11.44 -0.94
N ILE A 45 0.91 -10.28 -0.28
CA ILE A 45 0.58 -10.17 1.14
C ILE A 45 -0.78 -10.88 1.31
N GLY A 46 -0.79 -12.00 2.04
CA GLY A 46 -1.98 -12.85 2.21
C GLY A 46 -3.02 -12.23 3.14
N VAL A 47 -2.64 -11.14 3.80
CA VAL A 47 -3.44 -10.41 4.79
C VAL A 47 -3.70 -8.96 4.37
N ASN A 48 -4.50 -8.23 5.15
CA ASN A 48 -4.72 -6.81 4.89
C ASN A 48 -3.39 -6.02 4.98
N ALA A 49 -2.99 -5.38 3.88
CA ALA A 49 -1.74 -4.63 3.81
C ALA A 49 -1.64 -3.47 4.81
N PHE A 50 -2.77 -2.85 5.20
CA PHE A 50 -2.79 -1.79 6.20
C PHE A 50 -2.61 -2.34 7.62
N LEU A 51 -3.23 -3.48 7.96
CA LEU A 51 -2.99 -4.15 9.23
C LEU A 51 -1.53 -4.59 9.33
N TRP A 52 -1.00 -5.20 8.27
CA TRP A 52 0.39 -5.63 8.20
C TRP A 52 1.36 -4.46 8.45
N ARG A 53 1.20 -3.37 7.70
CA ARG A 53 2.05 -2.18 7.85
C ARG A 53 1.91 -1.54 9.24
N ALA A 54 0.69 -1.40 9.75
CA ALA A 54 0.45 -0.84 11.07
C ALA A 54 1.06 -1.69 12.18
N ALA A 55 0.99 -3.02 12.07
CA ALA A 55 1.57 -3.94 13.03
C ALA A 55 3.10 -3.84 13.06
N ILE A 56 3.76 -3.91 11.89
CA ILE A 56 5.22 -3.74 11.78
C ILE A 56 5.68 -2.41 12.37
N GLU A 57 5.01 -1.30 12.06
CA GLU A 57 5.34 0.01 12.63
C GLU A 57 5.16 0.06 14.16
N THR A 58 4.21 -0.70 14.70
CA THR A 58 3.90 -0.71 16.13
C THR A 58 4.91 -1.54 16.92
N VAL A 59 5.34 -2.69 16.37
CA VAL A 59 6.33 -3.57 17.02
C VAL A 59 7.77 -3.25 16.65
N GLY A 60 8.00 -2.30 15.75
CA GLY A 60 9.32 -1.90 15.24
C GLY A 60 10.26 -1.25 16.26
N PHE A 61 9.89 -1.19 17.55
CA PHE A 61 10.80 -0.84 18.63
C PHE A 61 11.74 -2.00 19.03
N ALA A 62 11.37 -3.23 18.66
CA ALA A 62 12.13 -4.45 18.95
C ALA A 62 12.64 -5.10 17.66
N PRO A 63 13.74 -5.87 17.70
CA PRO A 63 14.15 -6.70 16.57
C PRO A 63 13.06 -7.71 16.20
N LEU A 64 12.88 -7.96 14.90
CA LEU A 64 11.94 -8.95 14.41
C LEU A 64 12.60 -10.33 14.36
N ALA A 65 12.02 -11.30 15.04
CA ALA A 65 12.41 -12.71 14.95
C ALA A 65 11.81 -13.37 13.70
N ALA A 66 10.58 -13.00 13.34
CA ALA A 66 9.88 -13.49 12.15
C ALA A 66 8.85 -12.48 11.65
N ALA A 67 8.65 -12.42 10.33
CA ALA A 67 7.60 -11.63 9.70
C ALA A 67 7.12 -12.35 8.43
N ASP A 68 6.08 -13.17 8.57
CA ASP A 68 5.41 -13.85 7.46
C ASP A 68 4.14 -13.11 7.04
N SER A 69 4.24 -12.38 5.92
CA SER A 69 3.14 -11.60 5.35
C SER A 69 2.09 -12.46 4.63
N SER A 70 2.40 -13.72 4.31
CA SER A 70 1.44 -14.65 3.72
C SER A 70 0.58 -15.28 4.82
N GLY A 71 1.20 -15.72 5.92
CA GLY A 71 0.52 -16.29 7.09
C GLY A 71 -0.02 -15.27 8.10
N GLY A 72 0.32 -13.99 7.96
CA GLY A 72 -0.17 -12.93 8.85
C GLY A 72 0.49 -12.90 10.23
N VAL A 73 1.69 -13.45 10.39
CA VAL A 73 2.37 -13.56 11.69
C VAL A 73 3.60 -12.67 11.73
N ILE A 74 3.69 -11.85 12.79
CA ILE A 74 4.87 -11.03 13.10
C ILE A 74 5.30 -11.38 14.52
N ALA A 75 6.55 -11.76 14.72
CA ALA A 75 7.11 -12.06 16.03
C ALA A 75 8.39 -11.25 16.25
N THR A 76 8.53 -10.68 17.44
CA THR A 76 9.75 -9.98 17.87
C THR A 76 10.67 -10.91 18.64
N ASP A 77 11.95 -10.58 18.67
CA ASP A 77 12.86 -11.08 19.69
C ASP A 77 12.56 -10.44 21.05
N TRP A 78 13.22 -10.95 22.09
CA TRP A 78 13.22 -10.32 23.40
C TRP A 78 13.88 -8.94 23.33
N TYR A 79 13.14 -7.92 23.77
CA TYR A 79 13.60 -6.55 23.85
C TYR A 79 13.56 -6.05 25.30
N ALA A 80 14.69 -5.50 25.77
CA ALA A 80 14.79 -4.82 27.05
C ALA A 80 14.93 -3.32 26.80
N ASN A 81 14.06 -2.53 27.42
CA ASN A 81 14.14 -1.07 27.32
C ASN A 81 15.38 -0.59 28.08
N PRO A 82 16.27 0.24 27.50
CA PRO A 82 17.44 0.78 28.20
C PRO A 82 17.11 1.53 29.50
N SER A 83 15.93 2.13 29.61
CA SER A 83 15.45 2.80 30.83
C SER A 83 14.94 1.82 31.90
N ASN A 84 14.65 0.57 31.53
CA ASN A 84 14.27 -0.51 32.45
C ASN A 84 14.93 -1.83 32.00
N PRO A 85 16.25 -1.98 32.17
CA PRO A 85 17.01 -3.10 31.62
C PRO A 85 16.74 -4.43 32.36
N ASN A 86 16.11 -4.36 33.53
CA ASN A 86 15.74 -5.54 34.33
C ASN A 86 14.43 -6.18 33.86
N GLU A 87 13.82 -5.67 32.79
CA GLU A 87 12.63 -6.23 32.18
C GLU A 87 12.84 -6.41 30.69
N ARG A 88 12.35 -7.53 30.16
CA ARG A 88 12.30 -7.78 28.72
C ARG A 88 10.93 -8.25 28.30
N VAL A 89 10.57 -7.89 27.07
CA VAL A 89 9.29 -8.24 26.47
C VAL A 89 9.52 -8.83 25.08
N LYS A 90 8.65 -9.75 24.68
CA LYS A 90 8.51 -10.17 23.29
C LYS A 90 7.05 -10.11 22.90
N LEU A 91 6.79 -9.77 21.65
CA LEU A 91 5.46 -9.65 21.09
C LEU A 91 5.29 -10.62 19.92
N THR A 92 4.06 -11.11 19.77
CA THR A 92 3.61 -11.80 18.57
C THR A 92 2.28 -11.21 18.14
N VAL A 93 2.20 -10.75 16.91
CA VAL A 93 0.99 -10.23 16.28
C VAL A 93 0.55 -11.24 15.24
N THR A 94 -0.72 -11.63 15.28
CA THR A 94 -1.34 -12.49 14.28
C THR A 94 -2.52 -11.76 13.67
N ILE A 95 -2.50 -11.59 12.35
CA ILE A 95 -3.60 -11.02 11.58
C ILE A 95 -4.48 -12.18 11.13
N LEU A 96 -5.74 -12.14 11.55
CA LEU A 96 -6.72 -13.21 11.41
C LEU A 96 -7.67 -12.94 10.25
N ASP A 97 -7.79 -11.69 9.81
CA ASP A 97 -8.74 -11.31 8.77
C ASP A 97 -8.25 -10.14 7.91
N GLN A 98 -8.93 -9.95 6.78
CA GLN A 98 -8.70 -8.87 5.83
C GLN A 98 -9.50 -7.60 6.14
N ASP A 99 -10.54 -7.66 6.97
CA ASP A 99 -11.32 -6.47 7.36
C ASP A 99 -10.69 -5.69 8.52
N LEU A 100 -10.93 -4.37 8.58
CA LEU A 100 -10.40 -3.50 9.65
C LEU A 100 -11.31 -3.45 10.90
N ARG A 101 -11.66 -4.63 11.42
CA ARG A 101 -12.53 -4.83 12.59
C ARG A 101 -11.74 -5.25 13.83
N ALA A 102 -12.39 -5.21 15.00
CA ALA A 102 -11.73 -5.40 16.30
C ALA A 102 -11.12 -6.80 16.50
N ASP A 103 -11.73 -7.82 15.89
CA ASP A 103 -11.32 -9.22 15.95
C ASP A 103 -10.38 -9.65 14.80
N ALA A 104 -10.00 -8.72 13.91
CA ALA A 104 -9.18 -9.02 12.74
C ALA A 104 -7.70 -9.28 13.07
N LEU A 105 -7.27 -9.02 14.31
CA LEU A 105 -5.92 -9.31 14.76
C LEU A 105 -5.91 -9.71 16.23
N ARG A 106 -4.85 -10.40 16.63
CA ARG A 106 -4.57 -10.77 18.02
C ARG A 106 -3.12 -10.43 18.34
N VAL A 107 -2.91 -9.87 19.53
CA VAL A 107 -1.56 -9.65 20.07
C VAL A 107 -1.34 -10.59 21.25
N SER A 108 -0.17 -11.23 21.27
CA SER A 108 0.32 -11.98 22.42
C SER A 108 1.61 -11.34 22.90
N ALA A 109 1.74 -11.18 24.21
CA ALA A 109 2.90 -10.59 24.83
C ALA A 109 3.44 -11.52 25.92
N SER A 110 4.76 -11.70 25.95
CA SER A 110 5.44 -12.34 27.07
C SER A 110 6.39 -11.34 27.71
N ARG A 111 6.52 -11.42 29.03
CA ARG A 111 7.32 -10.50 29.83
C ARG A 111 8.13 -11.30 30.82
N GLN A 112 9.40 -10.95 30.95
CA GLN A 112 10.28 -11.51 31.95
C GLN A 112 10.98 -10.41 32.73
N VAL A 113 11.24 -10.68 34.00
CA VAL A 113 11.99 -9.79 34.91
C VAL A 113 13.25 -10.51 35.36
N SER A 114 14.37 -9.79 35.39
CA SER A 114 15.63 -10.27 35.92
C SER A 114 15.59 -10.28 37.45
N GLN A 115 15.70 -11.46 38.05
CA GLN A 115 15.76 -11.67 39.49
C GLN A 115 17.03 -12.49 39.80
N GLY A 116 18.01 -11.86 40.46
CA GLY A 116 19.26 -12.52 40.83
C GLY A 116 20.08 -13.03 39.63
N GLY A 117 19.99 -12.34 38.48
CA GLY A 117 20.68 -12.74 37.24
C GLY A 117 19.95 -13.82 36.42
N SER A 118 18.78 -14.28 36.88
CA SER A 118 17.92 -15.21 36.15
C SER A 118 16.67 -14.50 35.64
N TRP A 119 16.23 -14.84 34.43
CA TRP A 119 15.00 -14.31 33.86
C TRP A 119 13.80 -15.16 34.31
N VAL A 120 12.84 -14.51 34.97
CA VAL A 120 11.62 -15.15 35.47
C VAL A 120 10.42 -14.57 34.76
N GLU A 121 9.48 -15.42 34.34
CA GLU A 121 8.22 -15.01 33.72
C GLU A 121 7.42 -14.11 34.66
N ALA A 122 6.82 -13.08 34.08
CA ALA A 122 5.98 -12.15 34.81
C ALA A 122 4.72 -11.82 34.00
N PRO A 123 3.58 -11.59 34.67
CA PRO A 123 2.33 -11.37 33.97
C PRO A 123 2.36 -10.08 33.14
N VAL A 124 1.76 -10.14 31.96
CA VAL A 124 1.42 -8.95 31.16
C VAL A 124 -0.03 -8.58 31.46
N GLN A 125 -0.28 -7.30 31.70
CA GLN A 125 -1.65 -6.83 31.95
C GLN A 125 -2.48 -6.92 30.66
N ALA A 126 -3.70 -7.44 30.77
CA ALA A 126 -4.61 -7.56 29.63
C ALA A 126 -4.87 -6.21 28.94
N ALA A 127 -4.97 -5.13 29.72
CA ALA A 127 -5.13 -3.77 29.20
C ALA A 127 -3.96 -3.33 28.29
N THR A 128 -2.74 -3.80 28.54
CA THR A 128 -1.58 -3.50 27.68
C THR A 128 -1.74 -4.17 26.31
N VAL A 129 -2.18 -5.44 26.30
CA VAL A 129 -2.41 -6.18 25.06
C VAL A 129 -3.53 -5.54 24.25
N GLN A 130 -4.67 -5.25 24.89
CA GLN A 130 -5.80 -4.56 24.25
C GLN A 130 -5.39 -3.22 23.67
N LYS A 131 -4.61 -2.43 24.42
CA LYS A 131 -4.10 -1.14 23.93
C LYS A 131 -3.20 -1.28 22.70
N LEU A 132 -2.38 -2.33 22.63
CA LEU A 132 -1.56 -2.60 21.44
C LEU A 132 -2.45 -2.94 20.24
N GLU A 133 -3.48 -3.77 20.43
CA GLU A 133 -4.46 -4.10 19.39
C GLU A 133 -5.17 -2.84 18.86
N ASP A 134 -5.64 -1.98 19.76
CA ASP A 134 -6.29 -0.71 19.43
C ASP A 134 -5.36 0.25 18.66
N ILE A 135 -4.09 0.35 19.05
CA ILE A 135 -3.09 1.17 18.36
C ILE A 135 -2.90 0.67 16.92
N ILE A 136 -2.76 -0.65 16.73
CA ILE A 136 -2.58 -1.24 15.41
C ILE A 136 -3.81 -0.98 14.54
N LEU A 137 -5.02 -1.22 15.06
CA LEU A 137 -6.27 -1.01 14.32
C LEU A 137 -6.47 0.46 13.95
N THR A 138 -6.21 1.37 14.89
CA THR A 138 -6.33 2.81 14.66
C THR A 138 -5.37 3.25 13.56
N LYS A 139 -4.10 2.86 13.67
CA LYS A 139 -3.07 3.16 12.66
C LYS A 139 -3.42 2.57 11.29
N ALA A 140 -3.92 1.34 11.23
CA ALA A 140 -4.34 0.73 9.96
C ALA A 140 -5.49 1.49 9.30
N ARG A 141 -6.49 1.93 10.08
CA ARG A 141 -7.58 2.78 9.59
C ARG A 141 -7.06 4.11 9.07
N ASP A 142 -6.12 4.73 9.76
CA ASP A 142 -5.50 5.98 9.33
C ASP A 142 -4.73 5.82 8.02
N LEU A 143 -3.95 4.75 7.91
CA LEU A 143 -3.22 4.40 6.69
C LEU A 143 -4.18 4.18 5.49
N ARG A 144 -5.32 3.51 5.73
CA ARG A 144 -6.37 3.35 4.71
C ARG A 144 -6.98 4.69 4.29
N ARG A 145 -7.32 5.56 5.25
CA ARG A 145 -7.87 6.90 4.95
C ARG A 145 -6.89 7.73 4.11
N LYS A 146 -5.60 7.70 4.45
CA LYS A 146 -4.54 8.40 3.70
C LYS A 146 -4.41 7.91 2.27
N ALA A 147 -4.45 6.59 2.05
CA ALA A 147 -4.35 5.99 0.71
C ALA A 147 -5.55 6.29 -0.19
N LEU A 148 -6.73 6.55 0.39
CA LEU A 148 -7.93 6.94 -0.36
C LEU A 148 -7.98 8.43 -0.70
N ALA A 149 -7.15 9.25 -0.05
CA ALA A 149 -7.11 10.69 -0.24
C ALA A 149 -6.01 11.16 -1.21
N SER A 150 -5.13 10.25 -1.65
CA SER A 150 -4.05 10.47 -2.61
C SER A 150 -4.45 10.05 -4.02
#